data_AF-A0A9C7UJX7-F1
#
_entry.id   AF-A0A9C7UJX7-F1
#
_cell.length_a   1.000
_cell.length_b   1.000
_cell.length_c   1.000
_cell.angle_alpha   90.00
_cell.angle_beta   90.00
_cell.angle_gamma   90.00
#
_symmetry.space_group_name_H-M   'P 1'
#
loop_
_entity.id
_entity.type
_entity.pdbx_description
1 polymer ?
#
loop_
_entity_poly.entity_id
_entity_poly.type
_entity_poly.pdbx_seq_one_letter_code
_entity_poly.pdbx_strand_id
1 'polypeptide(L)'
;MSLQYLSTRGQAPVLNFEGVLLAGLAQDGGLYLPQSLPSFSEAELQAMRGMSYTELATTVIAPFVEGSIDRETLAGLVDASYRDFRHQAVAPVLQLNHDQWLLELFHGPTLAFKDFALQLLGRLLDHV
;
A
#
# COMPACT_ATOMS: atom_id res chain seq x y z
N MET A 1 -1.46 18.27 6.84
CA MET A 1 -0.09 18.12 7.42
C MET A 1 0.34 16.70 7.10
N SER A 2 1.58 16.48 6.66
CA SER A 2 2.06 15.14 6.28
C SER A 2 2.15 14.21 7.48
N LEU A 3 1.86 12.92 7.28
CA LEU A 3 2.05 11.90 8.29
C LEU A 3 3.55 11.68 8.55
N GLN A 4 3.93 11.65 9.82
CA GLN A 4 5.31 11.42 10.25
C GLN A 4 5.52 9.95 10.62
N TYR A 5 6.76 9.49 10.50
CA TYR A 5 7.18 8.13 10.75
C TYR A 5 8.30 8.08 11.80
N LEU A 6 8.17 7.15 12.74
CA LEU A 6 9.05 6.97 13.89
C LEU A 6 9.72 5.59 13.82
N SER A 7 10.98 5.51 14.21
CA SER A 7 11.63 4.21 14.40
C SER A 7 11.03 3.46 15.59
N THR A 8 10.84 2.16 15.45
CA THR A 8 10.45 1.24 16.53
C THR A 8 11.43 1.20 17.70
N ARG A 9 12.67 1.70 17.53
CA ARG A 9 13.67 1.83 18.59
C ARG A 9 13.80 3.25 19.15
N GLY A 10 13.11 4.22 18.54
CA GLY A 10 13.00 5.59 19.04
C GLY A 10 14.28 6.42 19.01
N GLN A 11 15.35 5.94 18.37
CA GLN A 11 16.67 6.60 18.34
C GLN A 11 17.09 7.05 16.92
N ALA A 12 16.18 6.98 15.95
CA ALA A 12 16.38 7.50 14.60
C ALA A 12 15.60 8.81 14.36
N PRO A 13 16.00 9.62 13.37
CA PRO A 13 15.25 10.81 12.97
C PRO A 13 13.79 10.51 12.63
N VAL A 14 12.90 11.45 12.94
CA VAL A 14 11.51 11.42 12.47
C VAL A 14 11.49 11.83 11.00
N LEU A 15 10.89 11.01 10.14
CA LEU A 15 10.86 11.23 8.69
C LEU A 15 9.41 11.31 8.18
N ASN A 16 9.21 11.91 7.01
CA ASN A 16 7.98 11.78 6.24
C ASN A 16 8.02 10.49 5.37
N PHE A 17 6.98 10.23 4.58
CA PHE A 17 6.89 9.03 3.75
C PHE A 17 8.07 8.89 2.76
N GLU A 18 8.42 9.95 2.04
CA GLU A 18 9.55 9.97 1.11
C GLU A 18 10.88 9.63 1.81
N GLY A 19 11.11 10.23 2.98
CA GLY A 19 12.32 9.97 3.77
C GLY A 19 12.41 8.51 4.21
N VAL A 20 11.32 7.88 4.64
CA VAL A 20 11.35 6.46 5.03
C VAL A 20 11.50 5.53 3.83
N LEU A 21 10.89 5.88 2.69
CA LEU A 21 10.97 5.12 1.46
C LEU A 21 12.41 5.02 0.96
N LEU A 22 13.16 6.13 1.00
CA LEU A 22 14.56 6.18 0.58
C LEU A 22 15.52 5.62 1.64
N ALA A 23 15.22 5.78 2.93
CA ALA A 23 16.06 5.24 3.99
C ALA A 23 16.04 3.70 4.05
N GLY A 24 14.87 3.10 3.79
CA GLY A 24 14.64 1.65 3.94
C GLY A 24 14.66 1.21 5.40
N LEU A 25 15.86 1.09 6.00
CA LEU A 25 16.05 0.74 7.41
C LEU A 25 16.34 2.00 8.24
N ALA A 26 15.80 2.09 9.45
CA ALA A 26 16.14 3.19 10.35
C ALA A 26 17.61 3.11 10.80
N GLN A 27 18.26 4.26 11.02
CA GLN A 27 19.69 4.34 11.35
C GLN A 27 20.04 3.64 12.68
N ASP A 28 19.07 3.50 13.58
CA ASP A 28 19.20 2.77 14.84
C ASP A 28 18.95 1.25 14.71
N GLY A 29 18.79 0.76 13.48
CA GLY A 29 18.47 -0.64 13.16
C GLY A 29 17.02 -1.03 13.44
N GLY A 30 16.14 -0.05 13.72
CA GLY A 30 14.70 -0.24 13.84
C GLY A 30 13.98 -0.21 12.49
N LEU A 31 12.65 -0.29 12.55
CA LEU A 31 11.75 -0.14 11.40
C LEU A 31 10.94 1.13 11.58
N TYR A 32 10.65 1.83 10.48
CA TYR A 32 9.75 2.98 10.53
C TYR A 32 8.29 2.55 10.58
N LEU A 33 7.52 3.15 11.49
CA LEU A 33 6.07 3.03 11.59
C LEU A 33 5.45 4.43 11.59
N PRO A 34 4.23 4.60 11.05
CA PRO A 34 3.54 5.88 11.11
C PRO A 34 3.27 6.26 12.57
N GLN A 35 3.40 7.56 12.88
CA GLN A 35 3.19 8.10 14.22
C GLN A 35 1.76 7.85 14.73
N SER A 36 0.80 7.78 13.82
CA SER A 36 -0.58 7.38 14.09
C SER A 36 -1.10 6.52 12.95
N LEU A 37 -2.06 5.64 13.25
CA LEU A 37 -2.73 4.85 12.22
C LEU A 37 -3.93 5.65 11.67
N PRO A 38 -4.01 5.88 10.35
CA PRO A 38 -5.22 6.36 9.71
C PRO A 38 -6.41 5.43 10.02
N SER A 39 -7.58 6.02 10.17
CA SER A 39 -8.83 5.30 10.48
C SER A 39 -9.92 5.68 9.49
N PHE A 40 -10.79 4.73 9.18
CA PHE A 40 -11.94 4.93 8.31
C PHE A 40 -13.23 4.77 9.10
N SER A 41 -14.17 5.67 8.89
CA SER A 41 -15.53 5.58 9.41
C SER A 41 -16.31 4.44 8.74
N GLU A 42 -17.39 4.01 9.39
CA GLU A 42 -18.29 3.01 8.81
C GLU A 42 -18.78 3.44 7.41
N ALA A 43 -19.14 4.71 7.23
CA ALA A 43 -19.61 5.23 5.94
C ALA A 43 -18.53 5.13 4.85
N GLU A 44 -17.26 5.41 5.18
CA GLU A 44 -16.14 5.24 4.24
C GLU A 44 -15.92 3.77 3.89
N LEU A 45 -15.95 2.87 4.88
CA LEU A 45 -15.85 1.43 4.66
C LEU A 45 -16.99 0.89 3.80
N GLN A 46 -18.21 1.41 3.96
CA GLN A 46 -19.34 1.06 3.10
C GLN A 46 -19.11 1.53 1.65
N ALA A 47 -18.60 2.74 1.46
CA ALA A 47 -18.27 3.26 0.13
C ALA A 47 -17.18 2.45 -0.58
N MET A 48 -16.24 1.86 0.17
CA MET A 48 -15.17 1.02 -0.36
C MET A 48 -15.65 -0.30 -0.97
N ARG A 49 -16.84 -0.80 -0.61
CA ARG A 49 -17.34 -2.12 -1.06
C ARG A 49 -17.50 -2.24 -2.59
N GLY A 50 -17.76 -1.14 -3.27
CA GLY A 50 -17.98 -1.10 -4.72
C GLY A 50 -16.75 -0.72 -5.54
N MET A 51 -15.61 -0.44 -4.88
CA MET A 51 -14.40 0.02 -5.55
C MET A 51 -13.69 -1.11 -6.29
N SER A 52 -13.03 -0.76 -7.40
CA SER A 52 -12.03 -1.63 -8.02
C SER A 52 -10.84 -1.84 -7.07
N TYR A 53 -9.99 -2.83 -7.38
CA TYR A 53 -8.79 -3.06 -6.57
C TYR A 53 -7.87 -1.83 -6.53
N THR A 54 -7.70 -1.13 -7.66
CA THR A 54 -6.82 0.03 -7.74
C THR A 54 -7.41 1.23 -6.99
N GLU A 55 -8.71 1.48 -7.13
CA GLU A 55 -9.42 2.52 -6.37
C GLU A 55 -9.34 2.29 -4.86
N LEU A 56 -9.52 1.03 -4.42
CA LEU A 56 -9.41 0.64 -3.02
C LEU A 56 -7.97 0.81 -2.51
N ALA A 57 -6.98 0.32 -3.25
CA ALA A 57 -5.57 0.46 -2.90
C ALA A 57 -5.15 1.93 -2.78
N THR A 58 -5.53 2.78 -3.76
CA THR A 58 -5.28 4.22 -3.69
C THR A 58 -5.94 4.84 -2.47
N THR A 59 -7.19 4.49 -2.16
CA THR A 59 -7.92 5.05 -1.02
C THR A 59 -7.30 4.64 0.32
N VAL A 60 -6.87 3.39 0.46
CA VAL A 60 -6.24 2.88 1.68
C VAL A 60 -4.82 3.44 1.87
N ILE A 61 -4.05 3.60 0.79
CA ILE A 61 -2.65 4.05 0.86
C ILE A 61 -2.53 5.57 0.98
N ALA A 62 -3.46 6.34 0.39
CA ALA A 62 -3.38 7.81 0.33
C ALA A 62 -3.08 8.49 1.68
N PRO A 63 -3.73 8.14 2.81
CA PRO A 63 -3.45 8.77 4.10
C PRO A 63 -2.02 8.54 4.62
N PHE A 64 -1.35 7.47 4.17
CA PHE A 64 0.02 7.16 4.58
C PHE A 64 1.06 7.97 3.81
N VAL A 65 0.75 8.36 2.57
CA VAL A 65 1.67 9.09 1.69
C VAL A 65 1.33 10.57 1.56
N GLU A 66 0.30 11.04 2.27
CA GLU A 66 -0.21 12.40 2.17
C GLU A 66 0.88 13.44 2.47
N GLY A 67 1.01 14.41 1.55
CA GLY A 67 2.03 15.45 1.61
C GLY A 67 3.39 15.05 0.99
N SER A 68 3.61 13.77 0.70
CA SER A 68 4.73 13.30 -0.14
C SER A 68 4.27 12.98 -1.57
N ILE A 69 3.11 12.34 -1.73
CA ILE A 69 2.55 11.99 -3.04
C ILE A 69 1.07 12.40 -3.03
N ASP A 70 0.63 13.17 -4.02
CA ASP A 70 -0.77 13.55 -4.15
C ASP A 70 -1.62 12.37 -4.65
N ARG A 71 -2.93 12.45 -4.41
CA ARG A 71 -3.85 11.32 -4.68
C ARG A 71 -3.96 10.97 -6.17
N GLU A 72 -3.86 11.94 -7.07
CA GLU A 72 -3.95 11.71 -8.51
C GLU A 72 -2.70 10.98 -9.00
N THR A 73 -1.53 11.43 -8.56
CA THR A 73 -0.26 10.75 -8.83
C THR A 73 -0.26 9.32 -8.26
N LEU A 74 -0.68 9.14 -7.00
CA LEU A 74 -0.78 7.81 -6.39
C LEU A 74 -1.71 6.88 -7.19
N ALA A 75 -2.86 7.38 -7.65
CA ALA A 75 -3.78 6.61 -8.47
C ALA A 75 -3.11 6.11 -9.76
N GLY A 76 -2.37 6.98 -10.45
CA GLY A 76 -1.63 6.61 -11.66
C GLY A 76 -0.55 5.55 -11.40
N LEU A 77 0.19 5.65 -10.29
CA LEU A 77 1.20 4.67 -9.89
C LEU A 77 0.56 3.31 -9.58
N VAL A 78 -0.52 3.29 -8.80
CA VAL A 78 -1.25 2.07 -8.43
C VAL A 78 -1.84 1.37 -9.66
N ASP A 79 -2.50 2.12 -10.55
CA ASP A 79 -3.03 1.58 -11.81
C ASP A 79 -1.91 0.95 -12.66
N ALA A 80 -0.76 1.61 -12.74
CA ALA A 80 0.39 1.10 -13.47
C ALA A 80 1.02 -0.14 -12.81
N SER A 81 1.01 -0.26 -11.48
CA SER A 81 1.55 -1.41 -10.74
C SER A 81 0.73 -2.68 -10.91
N TYR A 82 -0.59 -2.56 -11.02
CA TYR A 82 -1.48 -3.72 -11.05
C TYR A 82 -2.01 -4.06 -12.45
N ARG A 83 -1.65 -3.28 -13.49
CA ARG A 83 -2.04 -3.52 -14.89
C ARG A 83 -1.66 -4.90 -15.43
N ASP A 84 -0.47 -5.39 -15.08
CA ASP A 84 0.08 -6.64 -15.64
C ASP A 84 -0.34 -7.89 -14.85
N PHE A 85 -1.24 -7.74 -13.87
CA PHE A 85 -1.83 -8.88 -13.17
C PHE A 85 -2.79 -9.61 -14.10
N ARG A 86 -2.72 -10.94 -14.12
CA ARG A 86 -3.43 -11.80 -15.06
C ARG A 86 -4.91 -12.02 -14.71
N HIS A 87 -5.40 -11.35 -13.67
CA HIS A 87 -6.77 -11.46 -13.19
C HIS A 87 -7.36 -10.07 -12.97
N GLN A 88 -8.57 -9.81 -13.48
CA GLN A 88 -9.21 -8.48 -13.42
C GLN A 88 -9.42 -7.98 -11.98
N ALA A 89 -9.73 -8.88 -11.04
CA ALA A 89 -9.85 -8.54 -9.62
C ALA A 89 -8.51 -8.30 -8.90
N VAL A 90 -7.36 -8.52 -9.58
CA VAL A 90 -5.97 -8.49 -9.05
C VAL A 90 -5.70 -9.56 -7.98
N ALA A 91 -6.53 -9.61 -6.92
CA ALA A 91 -6.52 -10.59 -5.84
C ALA A 91 -7.90 -11.23 -5.67
N PRO A 92 -8.31 -12.18 -6.54
CA PRO A 92 -9.61 -12.83 -6.42
C PRO A 92 -9.72 -13.69 -5.16
N VAL A 93 -10.94 -13.81 -4.65
CA VAL A 93 -11.28 -14.72 -3.55
C VAL A 93 -12.06 -15.90 -4.11
N LEU A 94 -11.53 -17.11 -3.93
CA LEU A 94 -12.15 -18.36 -4.34
C LEU A 94 -12.80 -19.05 -3.13
N GLN A 95 -14.05 -19.46 -3.26
CA GLN A 95 -14.70 -20.30 -2.25
C GLN A 95 -14.21 -21.75 -2.38
N LEU A 96 -13.66 -22.31 -1.31
CA LEU A 96 -13.22 -23.72 -1.26
C LEU A 96 -14.29 -24.61 -0.60
N ASN A 97 -15.00 -24.08 0.39
CA ASN A 97 -16.07 -24.78 1.12
C ASN A 97 -17.07 -23.75 1.72
N HIS A 98 -18.06 -24.22 2.48
CA HIS A 98 -19.10 -23.40 3.11
C HIS A 98 -18.53 -22.17 3.85
N ASP A 99 -17.46 -22.35 4.60
CA ASP A 99 -16.81 -21.37 5.47
C ASP A 99 -15.31 -21.21 5.18
N GLN A 100 -14.84 -21.74 4.03
CA GLN A 100 -13.43 -21.70 3.64
C GLN A 100 -13.25 -20.95 2.33
N TRP A 101 -12.37 -19.96 2.36
CA TRP A 101 -12.06 -19.09 1.22
C TRP A 101 -10.55 -18.97 1.03
N LEU A 102 -10.13 -18.82 -0.22
CA LEU A 102 -8.75 -18.61 -0.62
C LEU A 102 -8.62 -17.25 -1.29
N LEU A 103 -7.78 -16.38 -0.75
CA LEU A 103 -7.36 -15.16 -1.44
C LEU A 103 -6.15 -15.49 -2.32
N GLU A 104 -6.33 -15.46 -3.63
CA GLU A 104 -5.27 -15.80 -4.58
C GLU A 104 -4.35 -14.60 -4.81
N LEU A 105 -3.14 -14.66 -4.23
CA LEU A 105 -2.13 -13.60 -4.33
C LEU A 105 -1.00 -13.98 -5.30
N PHE A 106 -1.30 -14.72 -6.37
CA PHE A 106 -0.29 -15.25 -7.30
C PHE A 106 -0.59 -14.93 -8.77
N HIS A 107 -1.46 -13.95 -9.03
CA HIS A 107 -1.78 -13.52 -10.41
C HIS A 107 -0.84 -12.43 -10.95
N GLY A 108 0.16 -12.02 -10.16
CA GLY A 108 1.21 -11.09 -10.58
C GLY A 108 2.27 -11.73 -11.49
N PRO A 109 3.22 -10.91 -11.99
CA PRO A 109 4.21 -11.35 -12.98
C PRO A 109 5.16 -12.46 -12.52
N THR A 110 5.39 -12.62 -11.21
CA THR A 110 6.27 -13.66 -10.66
C THR A 110 5.51 -14.82 -10.01
N LEU A 111 4.18 -14.82 -10.12
CA LEU A 111 3.28 -15.83 -9.56
C LEU A 111 3.38 -15.95 -8.03
N ALA A 112 3.71 -14.84 -7.35
CA ALA A 112 3.89 -14.82 -5.91
C ALA A 112 3.35 -13.52 -5.28
N PHE A 113 2.93 -13.60 -4.02
CA PHE A 113 2.32 -12.47 -3.31
C PHE A 113 3.23 -11.25 -3.18
N LYS A 114 4.55 -11.42 -3.33
CA LYS A 114 5.52 -10.32 -3.30
C LYS A 114 5.27 -9.30 -4.41
N ASP A 115 4.63 -9.71 -5.50
CA ASP A 115 4.28 -8.82 -6.61
C ASP A 115 3.44 -7.63 -6.17
N PHE A 116 2.52 -7.81 -5.20
CA PHE A 116 1.64 -6.73 -4.75
C PHE A 116 2.39 -5.54 -4.14
N ALA A 117 3.45 -5.83 -3.38
CA ALA A 117 4.27 -4.82 -2.74
C ALA A 117 5.37 -4.33 -3.70
N LEU A 118 6.10 -5.24 -4.35
CA LEU A 118 7.28 -4.90 -5.14
C LEU A 118 6.94 -4.15 -6.43
N GLN A 119 5.80 -4.44 -7.07
CA GLN A 119 5.35 -3.70 -8.26
C GLN A 119 5.00 -2.24 -7.93
N LEU A 120 4.48 -1.97 -6.73
CA LEU A 120 4.21 -0.60 -6.29
C LEU A 120 5.46 0.09 -5.75
N LEU A 121 6.25 -0.61 -4.94
CA LEU A 121 7.49 -0.08 -4.37
C LEU A 121 8.46 0.40 -5.43
N GLY A 122 8.67 -0.37 -6.51
CA GLY A 122 9.55 0.06 -7.60
C GLY A 122 9.11 1.38 -8.24
N ARG A 123 7.80 1.54 -8.49
CA ARG A 123 7.25 2.78 -9.06
C ARG A 123 7.29 3.96 -8.11
N LEU A 124 7.08 3.72 -6.81
CA LEU A 124 7.22 4.75 -5.80
C LEU A 124 8.67 5.25 -5.76
N LEU A 125 9.65 4.34 -5.71
CA LEU A 125 11.07 4.69 -5.74
C LEU A 125 11.51 5.42 -7.01
N ASP A 126 10.93 5.10 -8.17
CA ASP A 126 11.20 5.82 -9.42
C ASP A 126 10.55 7.22 -9.46
N HIS A 127 9.54 7.47 -8.63
CA HIS A 127 8.78 8.72 -8.62
C HIS A 127 9.37 9.79 -7.70
N VAL A 128 9.80 9.39 -6.49
CA VAL A 128 10.44 10.28 -5.51
C VAL A 128 11.89 10.58 -5.82
#